data_AF-A0A6A5SIY8-F1
#
_entry.id   AF-A0A6A5SIY8-F1
#
_cell.length_a   1.000
_cell.length_b   1.000
_cell.length_c   1.000
_cell.angle_alpha   90.00
_cell.angle_beta   90.00
_cell.angle_gamma   90.00
#
_symmetry.space_group_name_H-M   'P 1'
#
loop_
_entity.id
_entity.type
_entity.pdbx_description
1 polymer ?
#
loop_
_entity_poly.entity_id
_entity_poly.type
_entity_poly.pdbx_seq_one_letter_code
_entity_poly.pdbx_strand_id
1 'polypeptide(L)'
;MATRSIRLEFIPMPKSTDTEEWTRTCDVPASLLAPLHVQSTPAHNAQIRSTMSPILSSYQSEANTKAGPLCPVCDSQTTLALLRPVAFLHLDSDPYITVYVLPTCGKKKCQERSKEIHDEVMDKTLKKQQDELMLGRFCSVCGTENGTKKCAKCKVSSYCSKEHQKRHWKTHKDLCFVSQCMREVTEGQRVW
;
A
#
# COMPACT_ATOMS: atom_id res chain seq x y z
N MET A 1 18.41 19.04 -14.60
CA MET A 1 17.04 18.49 -14.45
C MET A 1 16.54 18.91 -13.08
N ALA A 2 15.30 19.40 -12.95
CA ALA A 2 14.76 19.79 -11.65
C ALA A 2 14.65 18.56 -10.72
N THR A 3 15.12 18.70 -9.49
CA THR A 3 15.04 17.69 -8.44
C THR A 3 14.15 18.19 -7.31
N ARG A 4 13.54 17.26 -6.57
CA ARG A 4 12.78 17.55 -5.34
C ARG A 4 13.38 16.70 -4.22
N SER A 5 13.61 17.33 -3.07
CA SER A 5 14.00 16.61 -1.87
C SER A 5 12.79 15.87 -1.29
N ILE A 6 12.95 14.58 -1.02
CA ILE A 6 11.93 13.71 -0.47
C ILE A 6 12.47 12.89 0.70
N ARG A 7 11.56 12.43 1.54
CA ARG A 7 11.88 11.54 2.66
C ARG A 7 11.90 10.08 2.21
N LEU A 8 12.92 9.36 2.63
CA LEU A 8 13.01 7.91 2.54
C LEU A 8 12.74 7.31 3.92
N GLU A 9 11.79 6.38 4.01
CA GLU A 9 11.49 5.63 5.22
C GLU A 9 11.96 4.18 5.04
N PHE A 10 12.94 3.73 5.79
CA PHE A 10 13.45 2.37 5.71
C PHE A 10 12.77 1.49 6.76
N ILE A 11 12.18 0.39 6.28
CA ILE A 11 11.41 -0.55 7.11
C ILE A 11 12.03 -1.94 6.99
N PRO A 12 12.76 -2.41 8.01
CA PRO A 12 13.19 -3.80 8.10
C PRO A 12 12.04 -4.79 8.14
N MET A 13 12.19 -5.88 7.39
CA MET A 13 11.25 -7.00 7.39
C MET A 13 11.93 -8.27 7.90
N PRO A 14 11.23 -9.17 8.62
CA PRO A 14 9.91 -8.93 9.22
C PRO A 14 10.00 -7.86 10.30
N LYS A 15 8.91 -7.09 10.47
CA LYS A 15 8.81 -6.07 11.50
C LYS A 15 8.78 -6.77 12.87
N SER A 16 9.87 -6.68 13.61
CA SER A 16 10.04 -7.22 14.95
C SER A 16 10.20 -6.09 15.97
N THR A 17 10.07 -6.41 17.26
CA THR A 17 10.26 -5.42 18.35
C THR A 17 11.65 -4.81 18.37
N ASP A 18 12.66 -5.51 17.84
CA ASP A 18 14.07 -5.11 17.89
C ASP A 18 14.57 -4.46 16.59
N THR A 19 13.74 -4.42 15.55
CA THR A 19 14.09 -3.78 14.27
C THR A 19 13.66 -2.32 14.26
N GLU A 20 14.64 -1.41 14.31
CA GLU A 20 14.41 0.04 14.28
C GLU A 20 14.23 0.54 12.84
N GLU A 21 13.11 1.21 12.58
CA GLU A 21 12.88 1.95 11.33
C GLU A 21 13.71 3.23 11.33
N TRP A 22 14.18 3.66 10.16
CA TRP A 22 14.95 4.91 10.08
C TRP A 22 14.60 5.72 8.84
N THR A 23 14.88 7.02 8.91
CA THR A 23 14.62 7.93 7.80
C THR A 23 15.90 8.52 7.23
N ARG A 24 15.89 8.75 5.91
CA ARG A 24 16.89 9.56 5.20
C ARG A 24 16.17 10.56 4.30
N THR A 25 16.93 11.48 3.75
CA THR A 25 16.43 12.40 2.73
C THR A 25 17.25 12.22 1.48
N CYS A 26 16.61 12.26 0.31
CA CYS A 26 17.32 12.27 -0.96
C CYS A 26 16.64 13.18 -1.96
N ASP A 27 17.40 13.63 -2.95
CA ASP A 27 16.87 14.38 -4.07
C ASP A 27 16.51 13.41 -5.21
N VAL A 28 15.27 13.51 -5.68
CA VAL A 28 14.77 12.69 -6.79
C VAL A 28 14.38 13.58 -7.98
N PRO A 29 14.50 13.09 -9.22
CA PRO A 29 14.01 13.80 -10.39
C PRO A 29 12.54 14.17 -10.25
N ALA A 30 12.17 15.42 -10.56
CA ALA A 30 10.77 15.86 -10.52
C ALA A 30 9.86 15.03 -11.45
N SER A 31 10.43 14.38 -12.47
CA SER A 31 9.72 13.46 -13.37
C SER A 31 9.20 12.19 -12.70
N LEU A 32 9.65 11.85 -11.49
CA LEU A 32 9.07 10.77 -10.70
C LEU A 32 7.78 11.17 -9.98
N LEU A 33 7.51 12.47 -9.86
CA LEU A 33 6.30 12.98 -9.24
C LEU A 33 5.17 12.91 -10.28
N ALA A 34 4.36 11.86 -10.21
CA ALA A 34 3.20 11.68 -11.08
C ALA A 34 1.89 11.70 -10.27
N PRO A 35 0.73 11.98 -10.88
CA PRO A 35 -0.56 11.80 -10.20
C PRO A 35 -0.80 10.32 -9.80
N LEU A 36 -1.59 10.08 -8.75
CA LEU A 36 -1.83 8.74 -8.17
C LEU A 36 -2.19 7.65 -9.20
N HIS A 37 -3.05 7.97 -10.19
CA HIS A 37 -3.50 7.02 -11.21
C HIS A 37 -2.35 6.50 -12.11
N VAL A 38 -1.28 7.26 -12.25
CA VAL A 38 -0.06 6.86 -12.98
C VAL A 38 0.84 6.02 -12.07
N GLN A 39 0.89 6.35 -10.77
CA GLN A 39 1.79 5.69 -9.81
C GLN A 39 1.44 4.22 -9.55
N SER A 40 0.17 3.85 -9.64
CA SER A 40 -0.30 2.49 -9.42
C SER A 40 -0.02 1.53 -10.60
N THR A 41 0.68 1.97 -11.66
CA THR A 41 0.95 1.12 -12.82
C THR A 41 2.25 0.30 -12.65
N PRO A 42 2.30 -0.94 -13.16
CA PRO A 42 3.54 -1.73 -13.17
C PRO A 42 4.72 -1.02 -13.84
N ALA A 43 4.43 -0.23 -14.89
CA ALA A 43 5.42 0.56 -15.62
C ALA A 43 6.03 1.67 -14.74
N HIS A 44 5.20 2.42 -14.01
CA HIS A 44 5.69 3.43 -13.09
C HIS A 44 6.49 2.83 -11.92
N ASN A 45 6.02 1.71 -11.37
CA ASN A 45 6.76 0.97 -10.34
C ASN A 45 8.14 0.48 -10.85
N ALA A 46 8.22 0.04 -12.10
CA ALA A 46 9.49 -0.34 -12.73
C ALA A 46 10.41 0.89 -12.90
N GLN A 47 9.86 2.03 -13.30
CA GLN A 47 10.59 3.29 -13.41
C GLN A 47 11.15 3.74 -12.06
N ILE A 48 10.33 3.75 -10.99
CA ILE A 48 10.79 4.07 -9.63
C ILE A 48 11.95 3.17 -9.23
N ARG A 49 11.82 1.85 -9.41
CA ARG A 49 12.89 0.89 -9.06
C ARG A 49 14.18 1.17 -9.84
N SER A 50 14.07 1.47 -11.13
CA SER A 50 15.23 1.80 -11.97
C SER A 50 15.90 3.10 -11.52
N THR A 51 15.14 4.18 -11.32
CA THR A 51 15.68 5.49 -10.92
C THR A 51 16.21 5.49 -9.50
N MET A 52 15.60 4.75 -8.58
CA MET A 52 16.03 4.66 -7.18
C MET A 52 17.19 3.70 -6.97
N SER A 53 17.42 2.71 -7.84
CA SER A 53 18.51 1.74 -7.73
C SER A 53 19.88 2.36 -7.40
N PRO A 54 20.39 3.38 -8.15
CA PRO A 54 21.68 3.99 -7.82
C PRO A 54 21.65 4.74 -6.49
N ILE A 55 20.56 5.43 -6.16
CA ILE A 55 20.42 6.16 -4.88
C ILE A 55 20.43 5.18 -3.71
N LEU A 56 19.69 4.07 -3.82
CA LEU A 56 19.59 3.07 -2.77
C LEU A 56 20.90 2.30 -2.54
N SER A 57 21.74 2.18 -3.57
CA SER A 57 23.05 1.54 -3.44
C SER A 57 23.98 2.25 -2.44
N SER A 58 23.85 3.57 -2.26
CA SER A 58 24.64 4.31 -1.25
C SER A 58 24.25 3.95 0.19
N TYR A 59 23.02 3.47 0.40
CA TYR A 59 22.48 3.04 1.69
C TYR A 59 22.65 1.54 1.95
N GLN A 60 23.27 0.79 1.03
CA GLN A 60 23.34 -0.68 1.11
C GLN A 60 24.08 -1.19 2.35
N SER A 61 25.19 -0.54 2.72
CA SER A 61 25.98 -0.92 3.90
C SER A 61 25.20 -0.73 5.21
N GLU A 62 24.51 0.41 5.33
CA GLU A 62 23.62 0.70 6.46
C GLU A 62 22.49 -0.33 6.53
N ALA A 63 21.84 -0.60 5.39
CA ALA A 63 20.75 -1.57 5.31
C ALA A 63 21.18 -2.99 5.65
N ASN A 64 22.39 -3.41 5.25
CA ASN A 64 22.92 -4.73 5.62
C ASN A 64 23.09 -4.87 7.14
N THR A 65 23.49 -3.81 7.82
CA THR A 65 23.69 -3.80 9.29
C THR A 65 22.36 -3.82 10.05
N LYS A 66 21.32 -3.19 9.49
CA LYS A 66 20.01 -3.04 10.14
C LYS A 66 18.95 -4.05 9.67
N ALA A 67 19.27 -4.92 8.71
CA ALA A 67 18.35 -5.94 8.23
C ALA A 67 18.13 -7.02 9.29
N GLY A 68 16.99 -7.72 9.19
CA GLY A 68 16.70 -8.85 10.06
C GLY A 68 17.78 -9.94 10.02
N PRO A 69 17.96 -10.72 11.10
CA PRO A 69 19.10 -11.62 11.24
C PRO A 69 19.05 -12.85 10.32
N LEU A 70 17.85 -13.27 9.90
CA LEU A 70 17.62 -14.51 9.17
C LEU A 70 16.97 -14.26 7.82
N CYS A 71 17.38 -15.05 6.82
CA CYS A 71 16.77 -15.07 5.51
C CYS A 71 15.40 -15.77 5.56
N PRO A 72 14.30 -15.15 5.10
CA PRO A 72 12.95 -15.70 5.21
C PRO A 72 12.69 -16.89 4.27
N VAL A 73 13.65 -17.24 3.42
CA VAL A 73 13.53 -18.34 2.44
C VAL A 73 14.22 -19.62 2.92
N CYS A 74 15.31 -19.50 3.70
CA CYS A 74 16.15 -20.64 4.05
C CYS A 74 16.74 -20.58 5.47
N ASP A 75 16.32 -19.59 6.27
CA ASP A 75 16.70 -19.39 7.68
C ASP A 75 18.20 -19.26 7.96
N SER A 76 19.01 -19.06 6.91
CA SER A 76 20.43 -18.79 7.06
C SER A 76 20.68 -17.34 7.45
N GLN A 77 21.82 -17.07 8.08
CA GLN A 77 22.24 -15.72 8.47
C GLN A 77 22.18 -14.74 7.29
N THR A 78 21.64 -13.56 7.54
CA THR A 78 21.61 -12.47 6.59
C THR A 78 23.00 -11.96 6.29
N THR A 79 23.30 -11.85 5.00
CA THR A 79 24.54 -11.26 4.48
C THR A 79 24.27 -10.10 3.52
N LEU A 80 23.03 -9.99 3.03
CA LEU A 80 22.62 -8.98 2.06
C LEU A 80 21.18 -8.55 2.30
N ALA A 81 20.97 -7.24 2.42
CA ALA A 81 19.66 -6.62 2.46
C ALA A 81 19.19 -6.24 1.05
N LEU A 82 18.02 -6.71 0.61
CA LEU A 82 17.41 -6.21 -0.61
C LEU A 82 16.56 -4.98 -0.30
N LEU A 83 16.77 -3.91 -1.07
CA LEU A 83 16.03 -2.66 -0.94
C LEU A 83 14.90 -2.62 -1.96
N ARG A 84 13.67 -2.45 -1.49
CA ARG A 84 12.44 -2.43 -2.30
C ARG A 84 11.69 -1.11 -2.10
N PRO A 85 11.87 -0.12 -3.00
CA PRO A 85 11.18 1.16 -2.90
C PRO A 85 9.72 1.05 -3.35
N VAL A 86 8.85 1.71 -2.59
CA VAL A 86 7.43 1.94 -2.87
C VAL A 86 7.17 3.43 -2.69
N ALA A 87 6.64 4.07 -3.73
CA ALA A 87 6.52 5.52 -3.79
C ALA A 87 5.13 6.01 -3.36
N PHE A 88 5.12 7.04 -2.52
CA PHE A 88 3.95 7.81 -2.13
C PHE A 88 4.12 9.26 -2.58
N LEU A 89 4.52 9.44 -3.85
CA LEU A 89 4.90 10.74 -4.39
C LEU A 89 3.70 11.60 -4.84
N HIS A 90 2.50 11.04 -4.76
CA HIS A 90 1.24 11.69 -5.13
C HIS A 90 0.70 12.60 -4.01
N LEU A 91 1.34 12.58 -2.84
CA LEU A 91 0.97 13.44 -1.72
C LEU A 91 1.51 14.86 -1.96
N ASP A 92 0.60 15.83 -2.06
CA ASP A 92 0.97 17.21 -2.40
C ASP A 92 1.87 17.86 -1.33
N SER A 93 1.57 17.61 -0.05
CA SER A 93 2.21 18.26 1.10
C SER A 93 3.51 17.59 1.56
N ASP A 94 3.57 16.26 1.60
CA ASP A 94 4.74 15.51 2.07
C ASP A 94 4.91 14.19 1.28
N PRO A 95 5.51 14.22 0.07
CA PRO A 95 5.80 13.01 -0.67
C PRO A 95 7.01 12.28 -0.09
N TYR A 96 6.89 10.97 0.00
CA TYR A 96 7.96 10.11 0.52
C TYR A 96 8.03 8.79 -0.25
N ILE A 97 9.13 8.07 -0.07
CA ILE A 97 9.32 6.70 -0.55
C ILE A 97 9.59 5.82 0.65
N THR A 98 8.79 4.76 0.80
CA THR A 98 9.08 3.69 1.74
C THR A 98 10.02 2.69 1.08
N VAL A 99 11.09 2.31 1.76
CA VAL A 99 12.08 1.34 1.32
C VAL A 99 12.00 0.13 2.25
N TYR A 100 11.39 -0.95 1.77
CA TYR A 100 11.39 -2.21 2.51
C TYR A 100 12.77 -2.86 2.42
N VAL A 101 13.29 -3.26 3.58
CA VAL A 101 14.63 -3.85 3.74
C VAL A 101 14.46 -5.34 4.01
N LEU A 102 14.71 -6.16 2.99
CA LEU A 102 14.49 -7.60 3.06
C LEU A 102 15.81 -8.34 3.36
N PRO A 103 15.91 -9.07 4.48
CA PRO A 103 17.11 -9.82 4.82
C PRO A 103 17.26 -11.05 3.92
N THR A 104 18.44 -11.22 3.32
CA THR A 104 18.75 -12.41 2.52
C THR A 104 20.14 -12.95 2.82
N CYS A 105 20.32 -14.25 2.58
CA CYS A 105 21.61 -14.93 2.70
C CYS A 105 22.55 -14.70 1.50
N GLY A 106 22.21 -13.78 0.59
CA GLY A 106 23.01 -13.47 -0.60
C GLY A 106 22.87 -14.46 -1.77
N LYS A 107 22.32 -15.67 -1.57
CA LYS A 107 22.09 -16.63 -2.67
C LYS A 107 21.05 -16.10 -3.66
N LYS A 108 21.36 -16.11 -4.96
CA LYS A 108 20.47 -15.62 -6.03
C LYS A 108 19.04 -16.15 -5.93
N LYS A 109 18.88 -17.46 -5.70
CA LYS A 109 17.56 -18.09 -5.51
C LYS A 109 16.74 -17.48 -4.34
N CYS A 110 17.41 -17.15 -3.23
CA CYS A 110 16.75 -16.55 -2.08
C CYS A 110 16.43 -15.08 -2.32
N GLN A 111 17.28 -14.38 -3.08
CA GLN A 111 17.01 -13.00 -3.48
C GLN A 111 15.79 -12.91 -4.39
N GLU A 112 15.72 -13.76 -5.42
CA GLU A 112 14.58 -13.84 -6.35
C GLU A 112 13.29 -14.20 -5.61
N ARG A 113 13.33 -15.25 -4.78
CA ARG A 113 12.17 -15.67 -3.99
C ARG A 113 11.70 -14.60 -3.00
N SER A 114 12.62 -13.88 -2.36
CA SER A 114 12.25 -12.80 -1.43
C SER A 114 11.58 -11.62 -2.15
N LYS A 115 12.02 -11.31 -3.38
CA LYS A 115 11.37 -10.29 -4.23
C LYS A 115 9.95 -10.69 -4.60
N GLU A 116 9.76 -11.95 -5.00
CA GLU A 116 8.43 -12.50 -5.32
C GLU A 116 7.48 -12.41 -4.13
N ILE A 117 7.90 -12.89 -2.96
CA ILE A 117 7.10 -12.85 -1.73
C ILE A 117 6.70 -11.41 -1.39
N HIS A 118 7.65 -10.48 -1.46
CA HIS A 118 7.37 -9.06 -1.22
C HIS A 118 6.33 -8.51 -2.21
N ASP A 119 6.50 -8.80 -3.50
CA ASP A 119 5.62 -8.26 -4.55
C ASP A 119 4.20 -8.84 -4.42
N GLU A 120 4.06 -10.13 -4.08
CA GLU A 120 2.76 -10.75 -3.76
C GLU A 120 2.07 -10.11 -2.54
N VAL A 121 2.83 -9.82 -1.48
CA VAL A 121 2.28 -9.17 -0.27
C VAL A 121 1.82 -7.75 -0.59
N MET A 122 2.61 -7.00 -1.36
CA MET A 122 2.25 -5.64 -1.77
C MET A 122 1.01 -5.62 -2.66
N ASP A 123 0.90 -6.51 -3.65
CA ASP A 123 -0.26 -6.60 -4.54
C ASP A 123 -1.55 -6.92 -3.77
N LYS A 124 -1.50 -7.90 -2.86
CA LYS A 124 -2.62 -8.23 -1.97
C LYS A 124 -3.03 -7.06 -1.09
N THR A 125 -2.05 -6.31 -0.56
CA THR A 125 -2.30 -5.15 0.30
C THR A 125 -2.97 -4.01 -0.48
N LEU A 126 -2.47 -3.70 -1.68
CA LEU A 126 -3.04 -2.68 -2.56
C LEU A 126 -4.46 -3.04 -3.00
N LYS A 127 -4.70 -4.30 -3.36
CA LYS A 127 -6.03 -4.78 -3.72
C LYS A 127 -7.00 -4.66 -2.56
N LYS A 128 -6.59 -5.05 -1.36
CA LYS A 128 -7.40 -4.89 -0.14
C LYS A 128 -7.72 -3.41 0.13
N GLN A 129 -6.75 -2.52 0.02
CA GLN A 129 -6.96 -1.08 0.17
C GLN A 129 -7.88 -0.50 -0.90
N GLN A 130 -7.76 -0.96 -2.17
CA GLN A 130 -8.70 -0.58 -3.23
C GLN A 130 -10.11 -1.08 -2.93
N ASP A 131 -10.28 -2.34 -2.56
CA ASP A 131 -11.60 -2.90 -2.20
C ASP A 131 -12.25 -2.12 -1.05
N GLU A 132 -11.46 -1.76 -0.03
CA GLU A 132 -11.89 -0.91 1.09
C GLU A 132 -12.26 0.53 0.66
N LEU A 133 -11.56 1.10 -0.32
CA LEU A 133 -11.82 2.45 -0.85
C LEU A 133 -13.02 2.50 -1.83
N MET A 134 -13.26 1.40 -2.56
CA MET A 134 -14.29 1.28 -3.60
C MET A 134 -15.68 1.02 -3.00
N LEU A 135 -15.77 0.55 -1.75
CA LEU A 135 -17.01 0.08 -1.14
C LEU A 135 -18.13 1.14 -1.04
N GLY A 136 -17.83 2.44 -1.24
CA GLY A 136 -18.82 3.52 -1.09
C GLY A 136 -18.74 4.69 -2.08
N ARG A 137 -18.02 4.58 -3.20
CA ARG A 137 -17.99 5.63 -4.26
C ARG A 137 -18.93 5.37 -5.43
N PHE A 138 -19.17 4.10 -5.75
CA PHE A 138 -19.89 3.71 -6.95
C PHE A 138 -21.30 3.24 -6.63
N CYS A 139 -22.21 3.45 -7.57
CA CYS A 139 -23.54 2.88 -7.52
C CYS A 139 -23.43 1.35 -7.57
N SER A 140 -23.88 0.63 -6.54
CA SER A 140 -23.82 -0.84 -6.47
C SER A 140 -24.73 -1.59 -7.46
N VAL A 141 -25.27 -0.89 -8.46
CA VAL A 141 -26.14 -1.47 -9.51
C VAL A 141 -25.60 -1.16 -10.89
N CYS A 142 -25.37 0.12 -11.19
CA CYS A 142 -24.90 0.55 -12.50
C CYS A 142 -23.42 0.95 -12.52
N GLY A 143 -22.73 0.97 -11.38
CA GLY A 143 -21.31 1.30 -11.27
C GLY A 143 -20.97 2.78 -11.51
N THR A 144 -21.94 3.69 -11.65
CA THR A 144 -21.64 5.12 -11.84
C THR A 144 -21.10 5.76 -10.56
N GLU A 145 -20.18 6.72 -10.69
CA GLU A 145 -19.63 7.53 -9.58
C GLU A 145 -20.43 8.84 -9.38
N ASN A 146 -21.14 9.30 -10.42
CA ASN A 146 -21.81 10.60 -10.40
C ASN A 146 -23.10 10.60 -9.56
N GLY A 147 -23.19 11.58 -8.66
CA GLY A 147 -24.38 11.79 -7.84
C GLY A 147 -24.68 10.62 -6.89
N THR A 148 -23.69 9.77 -6.58
CA THR A 148 -23.89 8.64 -5.69
C THR A 148 -24.06 9.10 -4.25
N LYS A 149 -25.08 8.55 -3.60
CA LYS A 149 -25.33 8.74 -2.19
C LYS A 149 -25.14 7.41 -1.48
N LYS A 150 -24.35 7.43 -0.42
CA LYS A 150 -24.20 6.30 0.49
C LYS A 150 -25.57 5.93 1.06
N CYS A 151 -25.80 4.64 1.25
CA CYS A 151 -26.98 4.13 1.92
C CYS A 151 -27.10 4.80 3.30
N ALA A 152 -28.22 5.48 3.58
CA ALA A 152 -28.38 6.23 4.82
C ALA A 152 -28.24 5.36 6.08
N LYS A 153 -28.63 4.08 5.97
CA LYS A 153 -28.59 3.08 7.05
C LYS A 153 -27.17 2.54 7.23
N CYS A 154 -26.70 1.74 6.28
CA CYS A 154 -25.43 1.04 6.44
C CYS A 154 -24.21 1.81 5.96
N LYS A 155 -24.32 3.01 5.36
CA LYS A 155 -23.29 3.86 4.67
C LYS A 155 -22.12 3.16 3.96
N VAL A 156 -22.26 1.87 3.66
CA VAL A 156 -21.31 1.03 2.93
C VAL A 156 -21.61 1.20 1.45
N SER A 157 -22.68 0.58 0.95
CA SER A 157 -23.07 0.69 -0.45
C SER A 157 -23.53 2.10 -0.83
N SER A 158 -23.29 2.48 -2.08
CA SER A 158 -23.69 3.77 -2.65
C SER A 158 -24.61 3.59 -3.85
N TYR A 159 -25.46 4.59 -4.14
CA TYR A 159 -26.43 4.55 -5.23
C TYR A 159 -26.59 5.92 -5.88
N CYS A 160 -26.59 5.99 -7.20
CA CYS A 160 -26.85 7.24 -7.93
C CYS A 160 -28.34 7.62 -8.00
N SER A 161 -29.24 6.68 -7.69
CA SER A 161 -30.68 6.93 -7.66
C SER A 161 -31.39 6.05 -6.64
N LYS A 162 -32.60 6.49 -6.25
CA LYS A 162 -33.48 5.71 -5.38
C LYS A 162 -33.93 4.41 -6.06
N GLU A 163 -34.05 4.37 -7.39
CA GLU A 163 -34.39 3.14 -8.10
C GLU A 163 -33.28 2.09 -8.01
N HIS A 164 -32.02 2.49 -8.14
CA HIS A 164 -30.90 1.56 -7.98
C HIS A 164 -30.78 1.05 -6.55
N GLN A 165 -31.04 1.90 -5.55
CA GLN A 165 -31.15 1.44 -4.17
C GLN A 165 -32.27 0.41 -4.00
N LYS A 166 -33.47 0.67 -4.53
CA LYS A 166 -34.62 -0.26 -4.47
C LYS A 166 -34.34 -1.58 -5.21
N ARG A 167 -33.66 -1.53 -6.35
CA ARG A 167 -33.28 -2.72 -7.12
C ARG A 167 -32.27 -3.57 -6.36
N HIS A 168 -31.24 -2.96 -5.81
CA HIS A 168 -30.23 -3.66 -5.00
C HIS A 168 -30.77 -4.10 -3.65
N TRP A 169 -31.84 -3.47 -3.14
CA TRP A 169 -32.39 -3.76 -1.81
C TRP A 169 -32.67 -5.24 -1.56
N LYS A 170 -33.11 -5.99 -2.59
CA LYS A 170 -33.41 -7.42 -2.47
C LYS A 170 -32.23 -8.25 -1.98
N THR A 171 -31.01 -7.93 -2.43
CA THR A 171 -29.76 -8.62 -2.04
C THR A 171 -28.97 -7.84 -0.99
N HIS A 172 -29.17 -6.53 -0.92
CA HIS A 172 -28.49 -5.64 0.01
C HIS A 172 -29.07 -5.69 1.43
N LYS A 173 -30.39 -5.88 1.60
CA LYS A 173 -31.09 -5.72 2.88
C LYS A 173 -30.45 -6.49 4.05
N ASP A 174 -30.00 -7.72 3.79
CA ASP A 174 -29.48 -8.62 4.82
C ASP A 174 -28.09 -8.13 5.26
N LEU A 175 -27.23 -7.78 4.31
CA LEU A 175 -25.93 -7.17 4.57
C LEU A 175 -26.06 -5.74 5.12
N CYS A 176 -27.10 -5.00 4.73
CA CYS A 176 -27.35 -3.62 5.19
C CYS A 176 -27.58 -3.58 6.70
N PHE A 177 -28.36 -4.53 7.22
CA PHE A 177 -28.62 -4.63 8.66
C PHE A 177 -27.37 -5.02 9.43
N VAL A 178 -26.61 -6.01 8.95
CA VAL A 178 -25.34 -6.44 9.57
C VAL A 178 -24.32 -5.29 9.58
N SER A 179 -24.13 -4.62 8.44
CA SER A 179 -23.17 -3.50 8.33
C SER A 179 -23.57 -2.28 9.16
N GLN A 180 -24.86 -2.04 9.41
CA GLN A 180 -25.30 -1.00 10.33
C GLN A 180 -24.92 -1.36 11.78
N CYS A 181 -25.28 -2.56 12.22
CA CYS A 181 -25.01 -3.02 13.58
C CYS A 181 -23.50 -3.02 13.88
N MET A 182 -22.69 -3.51 12.95
CA MET A 182 -21.23 -3.48 13.08
C MET A 182 -20.67 -2.05 13.19
N ARG A 183 -21.25 -1.08 12.46
CA ARG A 183 -20.83 0.33 12.59
C ARG A 183 -21.13 0.88 13.96
N GLU A 184 -22.35 0.71 14.44
CA GLU A 184 -22.81 1.29 15.71
C GLU A 184 -21.95 0.78 16.88
N VAL A 185 -21.55 -0.49 16.81
CA VAL A 185 -20.56 -1.09 17.73
C VAL A 185 -19.18 -0.43 17.62
N THR A 186 -18.65 -0.20 16.42
CA THR A 186 -17.33 0.42 16.22
C THR A 186 -17.27 1.92 16.49
N GLU A 187 -18.38 2.65 16.32
CA GLU A 187 -18.48 4.09 16.58
C GLU A 187 -18.85 4.39 18.05
N GLY A 188 -18.82 3.38 18.92
CA GLY A 188 -19.02 3.52 20.36
C GLY A 188 -20.45 3.87 20.78
N GLN A 189 -21.42 3.77 19.87
CA GLN A 189 -22.83 3.95 20.20
C GLN A 189 -23.38 2.60 20.71
N ARG A 190 -23.53 2.47 22.03
CA ARG A 190 -24.29 1.36 22.62
C ARG A 190 -25.69 1.34 22.03
N VAL A 191 -26.05 0.23 21.39
CA VAL A 191 -27.43 -0.06 21.00
C VAL A 191 -27.98 -1.05 22.04
N TRP A 192 -29.06 -0.66 22.72
CA TRP A 192 -30.04 -1.57 23.31
C TRP A 192 -31.19 -1.70 22.32
#